data_AF-M7U2V7-F1
#
_entry.id   AF-M7U2V7-F1
#
_cell.length_a   1.000
_cell.length_b   1.000
_cell.length_c   1.000
_cell.angle_alpha   90.00
_cell.angle_beta   90.00
_cell.angle_gamma   90.00
#
_symmetry.space_group_name_H-M   'P 1'
#
loop_
_entity.id
_entity.type
_entity.pdbx_description
1 polymer ?
#
loop_
_entity_poly.entity_id
_entity_poly.type
_entity_poly.pdbx_seq_one_letter_code
_entity_poly.pdbx_strand_id
1 'polypeptide(L)'
;MTRYAYELSERVRLPVMLRTVTRLSHMRSDVALGSIEKHRRDAKFDWEGFSYRVAGFEKLFRRHKERHEKIDRVQREFEDSKFNTLKLDGDEELGVIGVGFSFNYVIDAIKRGGLEGRVAHLKLATPYPLPEDLVRRLMERVERVLVVEEVDPFVELHVKALANDASPGLKVLGRMSGDLPREGELSPMILDDSLGKLLNVEGGENKREDLEREVKDVMFDRMLTLCAGCPHRASIYALKKAVQAVKGDLKSVVVNGDIGCYGLAHAPPMSFEDTYFCMGASIGVSQGMAKVGVDTISWIGDGTFFHAGIPAMINAVVNNAPINIVVADNGIIAMTGFQPTPQSGKTAMGGPAKKISIEDIATAAGVDFLEVVDPFDLDATEKAFKRMLEAEGVSMVIVRRLCAMEALRNMRPNKPVPYVVDEDACVGCKLCLNQLGCPSLIWSETDRKASIDATLCTGCGVCAQVCPQGAILKEDS
;
A
#
# COMPACT_ATOMS: atom_id res chain seq x y z
N MET A 1 -16.74 -1.36 17.07
CA MET A 1 -17.34 -1.28 15.72
C MET A 1 -17.22 -2.60 14.97
N THR A 2 -16.04 -3.22 14.90
CA THR A 2 -15.82 -4.50 14.21
C THR A 2 -16.78 -5.63 14.63
N ARG A 3 -16.99 -5.84 15.94
CA ARG A 3 -17.98 -6.82 16.43
C ARG A 3 -19.38 -6.55 15.89
N TYR A 4 -19.85 -5.30 15.99
CA TYR A 4 -21.15 -4.89 15.46
C TYR A 4 -21.25 -5.08 13.95
N ALA A 5 -20.17 -4.86 13.19
CA ALA A 5 -20.16 -5.10 11.74
C ALA A 5 -20.41 -6.58 11.40
N TYR A 6 -19.83 -7.52 12.16
CA TYR A 6 -20.14 -8.95 12.02
C TYR A 6 -21.60 -9.25 12.38
N GLU A 7 -22.10 -8.75 13.50
CA GLU A 7 -23.50 -8.92 13.92
C GLU A 7 -24.50 -8.34 12.90
N LEU A 8 -24.19 -7.18 12.33
CA LEU A 8 -24.99 -6.56 11.27
C LEU A 8 -24.98 -7.42 10.01
N SER A 9 -23.80 -7.85 9.55
CA SER A 9 -23.64 -8.74 8.38
C SER A 9 -24.48 -10.01 8.53
N GLU A 10 -24.46 -10.63 9.71
CA GLU A 10 -25.25 -11.82 10.02
C GLU A 10 -26.76 -11.57 9.99
N ARG A 11 -27.22 -10.44 10.54
CA ARG A 11 -28.65 -10.07 10.55
C ARG A 11 -29.19 -9.78 9.15
N VAL A 12 -28.46 -9.01 8.34
CA VAL A 12 -28.95 -8.58 7.02
C VAL A 12 -28.52 -9.51 5.88
N ARG A 13 -27.57 -10.41 6.13
CA ARG A 13 -26.98 -11.33 5.15
C ARG A 13 -26.46 -10.58 3.93
N LEU A 14 -25.69 -9.53 4.18
CA LEU A 14 -24.96 -8.73 3.19
C LEU A 14 -23.54 -8.50 3.70
N PRO A 15 -22.54 -8.37 2.82
CA PRO A 15 -21.21 -7.97 3.24
C PRO A 15 -21.26 -6.58 3.88
N VAL A 16 -20.70 -6.45 5.08
CA VAL A 16 -20.52 -5.18 5.77
C VAL A 16 -19.04 -4.86 5.77
N MET A 17 -18.68 -3.68 5.27
CA MET A 17 -17.29 -3.22 5.19
C MET A 17 -17.00 -2.23 6.32
N LEU A 18 -15.98 -2.54 7.12
CA LEU A 18 -15.38 -1.57 8.02
C LEU A 18 -14.20 -0.92 7.31
N ARG A 19 -14.31 0.36 6.97
CA ARG A 19 -13.25 1.12 6.33
C ARG A 19 -12.32 1.75 7.36
N THR A 20 -11.03 1.51 7.24
CA THR A 20 -9.99 2.20 8.00
C THR A 20 -9.36 3.31 7.15
N VAL A 21 -8.84 4.35 7.80
CA VAL A 21 -8.05 5.42 7.17
C VAL A 21 -6.60 5.32 7.63
N THR A 22 -5.66 5.86 6.85
CA THR A 22 -4.21 5.72 7.10
C THR A 22 -3.83 6.02 8.54
N ARG A 23 -4.24 7.17 9.09
CA ARG A 23 -3.86 7.57 10.44
C ARG A 23 -4.28 6.54 11.49
N LEU A 24 -5.48 5.98 11.36
CA LEU A 24 -5.95 4.91 12.24
C LEU A 24 -5.13 3.62 12.08
N SER A 25 -4.79 3.25 10.84
CA SER A 25 -3.98 2.06 10.53
C SER A 25 -2.54 2.13 11.06
N HIS A 26 -2.01 3.34 11.29
CA HIS A 26 -0.67 3.56 11.84
C HIS A 26 -0.63 3.69 13.38
N MET A 27 -1.78 3.61 14.06
CA MET A 27 -1.87 3.71 15.51
C MET A 27 -1.84 2.34 16.19
N ARG A 28 -1.40 2.32 17.45
CA ARG A 28 -1.47 1.17 18.34
C ARG A 28 -2.07 1.61 19.67
N SER A 29 -2.87 0.74 20.26
CA SER A 29 -3.45 0.91 21.59
C SER A 29 -3.69 -0.46 22.18
N ASP A 30 -3.69 -0.53 23.51
CA ASP A 30 -4.23 -1.67 24.23
C ASP A 30 -5.73 -1.81 23.91
N VAL A 31 -6.19 -3.06 23.83
CA VAL A 31 -7.59 -3.39 23.55
C VAL A 31 -8.15 -4.28 24.66
N ALA A 32 -9.36 -3.97 25.10
CA ALA A 32 -10.11 -4.86 25.98
C ALA A 32 -10.68 -6.02 25.16
N LEU A 33 -10.30 -7.26 25.50
CA LEU A 33 -10.85 -8.46 24.88
C LEU A 33 -12.25 -8.76 25.42
N GLY A 34 -13.15 -9.17 24.54
CA GLY A 34 -14.50 -9.62 24.89
C GLY A 34 -14.67 -11.12 24.68
N SER A 35 -15.85 -11.64 25.04
CA SER A 35 -16.24 -13.02 24.73
C SER A 35 -16.34 -13.24 23.22
N ILE A 36 -15.79 -14.35 22.73
CA ILE A 36 -15.94 -14.78 21.34
C ILE A 36 -17.20 -15.63 21.23
N GLU A 37 -18.21 -15.14 20.49
CA GLU A 37 -19.39 -15.93 20.18
C GLU A 37 -19.07 -16.98 19.11
N LYS A 38 -19.19 -18.26 19.48
CA LYS A 38 -19.00 -19.38 18.56
C LYS A 38 -20.36 -19.87 18.09
N HIS A 39 -20.76 -19.49 16.88
CA HIS A 39 -21.94 -20.07 16.26
C HIS A 39 -21.59 -21.43 15.64
N ARG A 40 -22.13 -22.51 16.20
CA ARG A 40 -22.14 -23.81 15.51
C ARG A 40 -23.27 -23.79 14.50
N ARG A 41 -22.93 -23.55 13.23
CA ARG A 41 -23.84 -23.72 12.11
C ARG A 41 -23.38 -24.90 11.29
N ASP A 42 -24.31 -25.72 10.85
CA ASP A 42 -23.97 -26.73 9.87
C ASP A 42 -23.69 -26.05 8.53
N ALA A 43 -22.49 -26.26 7.98
CA ALA A 43 -22.13 -25.79 6.65
C ALA A 43 -22.87 -26.63 5.61
N LYS A 44 -24.12 -26.26 5.31
CA LYS A 44 -24.94 -26.90 4.27
C LYS A 44 -25.29 -25.86 3.22
N PHE A 45 -25.19 -26.26 1.95
CA PHE A 45 -25.81 -25.49 0.89
C PHE A 45 -27.32 -25.71 0.97
N ASP A 46 -28.08 -24.63 1.16
CA ASP A 46 -29.54 -24.69 1.18
C ASP A 46 -30.08 -24.77 -0.25
N TRP A 47 -30.23 -26.00 -0.75
CA TRP A 47 -30.67 -26.27 -2.12
C TRP A 47 -32.10 -25.78 -2.41
N GLU A 48 -32.93 -25.63 -1.36
CA GLU A 48 -34.35 -25.26 -1.48
C GLU A 48 -34.57 -23.76 -1.26
N GLY A 49 -33.91 -23.14 -0.28
CA GLY A 49 -34.03 -21.71 0.04
C GLY A 49 -32.97 -20.81 -0.61
N PHE A 50 -31.85 -21.37 -1.09
CA PHE A 50 -30.69 -20.61 -1.59
C PHE A 50 -30.28 -21.00 -3.01
N SER A 51 -31.14 -20.68 -3.98
CA SER A 51 -30.82 -20.86 -5.40
C SER A 51 -30.05 -19.65 -5.98
N TYR A 52 -28.72 -19.77 -6.09
CA TYR A 52 -27.89 -18.92 -6.97
C TYR A 52 -28.03 -19.26 -8.47
N ARG A 53 -29.00 -20.09 -8.85
CA ARG A 53 -29.39 -20.30 -10.26
C ARG A 53 -30.15 -19.07 -10.75
N VAL A 54 -29.43 -17.95 -10.88
CA VAL A 54 -29.93 -16.64 -11.33
C VAL A 54 -29.57 -16.43 -12.79
N ALA A 55 -29.80 -17.45 -13.62
CA ALA A 55 -29.93 -17.24 -15.06
C ALA A 55 -31.41 -16.91 -15.32
N GLY A 56 -31.70 -15.66 -15.70
CA GLY A 56 -33.05 -15.18 -16.03
C GLY A 56 -33.44 -13.88 -15.32
N PHE A 57 -34.03 -12.95 -16.08
CA PHE A 57 -34.37 -11.59 -15.64
C PHE A 57 -35.31 -11.52 -14.42
N GLU A 58 -36.31 -12.39 -14.33
CA GLU A 58 -37.31 -12.38 -13.23
C GLU A 58 -36.67 -12.57 -11.85
N LYS A 59 -35.80 -13.57 -11.71
CA LYS A 59 -35.13 -13.88 -10.44
C LYS A 59 -34.13 -12.78 -10.05
N LEU A 60 -33.50 -12.14 -11.03
CA LEU A 60 -32.61 -11.00 -10.80
C LEU A 60 -33.38 -9.81 -10.21
N PHE A 61 -34.53 -9.44 -10.79
CA PHE A 61 -35.32 -8.30 -10.31
C PHE A 61 -35.86 -8.50 -8.89
N ARG A 62 -36.37 -9.70 -8.57
CA ARG A 62 -36.82 -10.01 -7.20
C ARG A 62 -35.68 -9.86 -6.19
N ARG A 63 -34.50 -10.41 -6.49
CA ARG A 63 -33.33 -10.35 -5.59
C ARG A 63 -32.80 -8.92 -5.44
N HIS A 64 -32.87 -8.12 -6.50
CA HIS A 64 -32.53 -6.71 -6.45
C HIS A 64 -33.44 -5.95 -5.47
N LYS A 65 -34.75 -6.19 -5.52
CA LYS A 65 -35.72 -5.63 -4.55
C LYS A 65 -35.40 -6.05 -3.12
N GLU A 66 -35.18 -7.35 -2.88
CA GLU A 66 -34.79 -7.87 -1.56
C GLU A 66 -33.50 -7.22 -1.03
N ARG A 67 -32.53 -6.91 -1.93
CA ARG A 67 -31.31 -6.17 -1.55
C ARG A 67 -31.63 -4.72 -1.14
N HIS A 68 -32.48 -4.02 -1.89
CA HIS A 68 -32.89 -2.66 -1.54
C HIS A 68 -33.59 -2.62 -0.17
N GLU A 69 -34.56 -3.51 0.07
CA GLU A 69 -35.27 -3.58 1.36
C GLU A 69 -34.34 -3.83 2.56
N LYS A 70 -33.24 -4.57 2.35
CA LYS A 70 -32.20 -4.75 3.35
C LYS A 70 -31.39 -3.48 3.57
N ILE A 71 -30.98 -2.78 2.51
CA ILE A 71 -30.25 -1.51 2.60
C ILE A 71 -31.12 -0.47 3.33
N ASP A 72 -32.39 -0.33 2.98
CA ASP A 72 -33.32 0.60 3.64
C ASP A 72 -33.49 0.30 5.13
N ARG A 73 -33.46 -0.99 5.51
CA ARG A 73 -33.50 -1.40 6.92
C ARG A 73 -32.21 -1.02 7.67
N VAL A 74 -31.05 -1.17 7.03
CA VAL A 74 -29.77 -0.75 7.59
C VAL A 74 -29.74 0.76 7.75
N GLN A 75 -30.23 1.52 6.76
CA GLN A 75 -30.32 2.98 6.82
C GLN A 75 -31.11 3.43 8.04
N ARG A 76 -32.31 2.87 8.26
CA ARG A 76 -33.11 3.13 9.46
C ARG A 76 -32.39 2.81 10.77
N GLU A 77 -31.63 1.71 10.82
CA GLU A 77 -30.83 1.38 12.01
C GLU A 77 -29.69 2.41 12.23
N PHE A 78 -29.16 3.00 11.17
CA PHE A 78 -28.10 4.00 11.24
C PHE A 78 -28.56 5.37 11.71
N GLU A 79 -29.84 5.71 11.57
CA GLU A 79 -30.42 6.94 12.12
C GLU A 79 -30.23 7.03 13.65
N ASP A 80 -30.43 5.92 14.36
CA ASP A 80 -30.32 5.82 15.83
C ASP A 80 -29.03 5.11 16.29
N SER A 81 -28.06 4.94 15.39
CA SER A 81 -26.82 4.23 15.71
C SER A 81 -26.02 4.96 16.77
N LYS A 82 -25.63 4.23 17.83
CA LYS A 82 -24.72 4.73 18.90
C LYS A 82 -23.35 5.20 18.40
N PHE A 83 -23.00 4.90 17.14
CA PHE A 83 -21.75 5.35 16.53
C PHE A 83 -21.87 6.75 15.91
N ASN A 84 -23.10 7.20 15.66
CA ASN A 84 -23.40 8.54 15.19
C ASN A 84 -23.80 9.42 16.37
N THR A 85 -23.45 10.70 16.32
CA THR A 85 -23.79 11.64 17.40
C THR A 85 -23.96 13.03 16.80
N LEU A 86 -25.15 13.60 16.95
CA LEU A 86 -25.47 14.95 16.52
C LEU A 86 -25.51 15.87 17.75
N LYS A 87 -24.79 16.98 17.70
CA LYS A 87 -24.88 18.08 18.67
C LYS A 87 -25.48 19.31 17.99
N LEU A 88 -26.56 19.81 18.59
CA LEU A 88 -27.26 21.03 18.22
C LEU A 88 -27.57 21.82 19.50
N ASP A 89 -27.05 23.04 19.60
CA ASP A 89 -27.22 23.98 20.71
C ASP A 89 -28.22 25.11 20.36
N GLY A 90 -28.50 25.36 19.08
CA GLY A 90 -29.61 26.18 18.58
C GLY A 90 -29.23 27.48 17.85
N ASP A 91 -28.05 28.04 18.15
CA ASP A 91 -27.57 29.33 17.64
C ASP A 91 -26.30 29.19 16.76
N GLU A 92 -26.09 28.02 16.15
CA GLU A 92 -24.86 27.74 15.42
C GLU A 92 -24.80 28.36 14.01
N GLU A 93 -23.64 28.91 13.66
CA GLU A 93 -23.39 29.57 12.38
C GLU A 93 -22.96 28.61 11.26
N LEU A 94 -22.48 27.42 11.64
CA LEU A 94 -21.92 26.40 10.76
C LEU A 94 -22.24 25.00 11.29
N GLY A 95 -22.67 24.12 10.39
CA GLY A 95 -22.73 22.68 10.65
C GLY A 95 -21.45 21.98 10.17
N VAL A 96 -20.99 20.97 10.90
CA VAL A 96 -19.84 20.14 10.49
C VAL A 96 -20.20 18.67 10.54
N ILE A 97 -20.00 17.95 9.44
CA ILE A 97 -20.13 16.49 9.38
C ILE A 97 -18.72 15.88 9.40
N GLY A 98 -18.32 15.31 10.54
CA GLY A 98 -17.05 14.59 10.66
C GLY A 98 -17.24 13.10 10.41
N VAL A 99 -16.59 12.57 9.37
CA VAL A 99 -16.74 11.16 8.96
C VAL A 99 -15.70 10.25 9.61
N GLY A 100 -16.15 9.39 10.52
CA GLY A 100 -15.28 8.42 11.19
C GLY A 100 -14.17 9.08 12.00
N PHE A 101 -12.90 8.88 11.58
CA PHE A 101 -11.73 9.36 12.33
C PHE A 101 -11.55 10.88 12.25
N SER A 102 -11.94 11.51 11.13
CA SER A 102 -11.76 12.95 10.93
C SER A 102 -12.59 13.80 11.90
N PHE A 103 -13.65 13.22 12.49
CA PHE A 103 -14.43 13.86 13.55
C PHE A 103 -13.57 14.24 14.76
N ASN A 104 -12.50 13.51 15.07
CA ASN A 104 -11.60 13.89 16.16
C ASN A 104 -10.92 15.23 15.86
N TYR A 105 -10.48 15.44 14.61
CA TYR A 105 -9.89 16.72 14.20
C TYR A 105 -10.90 17.87 14.31
N VAL A 106 -12.17 17.62 13.99
CA VAL A 106 -13.25 18.61 14.15
C VAL A 106 -13.39 19.04 15.60
N ILE A 107 -13.48 18.08 16.53
CA ILE A 107 -13.63 18.40 17.95
C ILE A 107 -12.41 19.12 18.51
N ASP A 108 -11.21 18.71 18.12
CA ASP A 108 -9.97 19.36 18.56
C ASP A 108 -9.86 20.80 18.03
N ALA A 109 -10.32 21.04 16.80
CA ALA A 109 -10.36 22.38 16.21
C ALA A 109 -11.42 23.27 16.86
N ILE A 110 -12.62 22.74 17.14
CA ILE A 110 -13.68 23.47 17.86
C ILE A 110 -13.16 23.93 19.23
N LYS A 111 -12.54 23.02 20.01
CA LYS A 111 -12.02 23.34 21.35
C LYS A 111 -10.88 24.35 21.32
N ARG A 112 -9.91 24.17 20.41
CA ARG A 112 -8.76 25.08 20.32
C ARG A 112 -9.17 26.47 19.85
N GLY A 113 -10.16 26.56 18.97
CA GLY A 113 -10.69 27.83 18.46
C GLY A 113 -11.72 28.51 19.37
N GLY A 114 -12.12 27.88 20.49
CA GLY A 114 -13.20 28.40 21.35
C GLY A 114 -14.54 28.52 20.60
N LEU A 115 -14.82 27.57 19.70
CA LEU A 115 -15.97 27.59 18.79
C LEU A 115 -17.18 26.82 19.35
N GLU A 116 -17.16 26.43 20.61
CA GLU A 116 -18.29 25.77 21.27
C GLU A 116 -19.55 26.64 21.21
N GLY A 117 -20.68 26.03 20.82
CA GLY A 117 -21.95 26.74 20.66
C GLY A 117 -22.08 27.54 19.35
N ARG A 118 -20.99 27.75 18.60
CA ARG A 118 -21.04 28.35 17.24
C ARG A 118 -21.07 27.30 16.14
N VAL A 119 -20.66 26.06 16.45
CA VAL A 119 -20.53 24.96 15.49
C VAL A 119 -21.36 23.76 15.89
N ALA A 120 -22.43 23.52 15.13
CA ALA A 120 -23.19 22.28 15.18
C ALA A 120 -22.33 21.17 14.58
N HIS A 121 -22.36 19.97 15.14
CA HIS A 121 -21.52 18.89 14.61
C HIS A 121 -22.16 17.51 14.68
N LEU A 122 -21.97 16.76 13.61
CA LEU A 122 -22.39 15.38 13.45
C LEU A 122 -21.15 14.48 13.32
N LYS A 123 -20.99 13.57 14.28
CA LYS A 123 -20.16 12.39 14.09
C LYS A 123 -20.92 11.42 13.21
N LEU A 124 -20.40 11.15 12.02
CA LEU A 124 -20.96 10.17 11.10
C LEU A 124 -19.99 8.99 10.95
N ALA A 125 -20.27 7.89 11.65
CA ALA A 125 -19.46 6.67 11.60
C ALA A 125 -20.02 5.61 10.64
N THR A 126 -21.25 5.78 10.17
CA THR A 126 -21.93 4.87 9.25
C THR A 126 -22.29 5.61 7.94
N PRO A 127 -21.32 5.89 7.07
CA PRO A 127 -21.52 6.74 5.90
C PRO A 127 -22.33 6.08 4.77
N TYR A 128 -22.50 4.75 4.78
CA TYR A 128 -23.30 4.05 3.78
C TYR A 128 -24.05 2.84 4.37
N PRO A 129 -25.37 2.73 4.14
CA PRO A 129 -26.25 3.79 3.60
C PRO A 129 -26.24 5.05 4.48
N LEU A 130 -26.41 6.23 3.88
CA LEU A 130 -26.39 7.50 4.62
C LEU A 130 -27.65 7.60 5.51
N PRO A 131 -27.52 7.85 6.83
CA PRO A 131 -28.67 8.15 7.68
C PRO A 131 -29.22 9.55 7.32
N GLU A 132 -30.18 9.58 6.41
CA GLU A 132 -30.65 10.81 5.77
C GLU A 132 -31.38 11.70 6.77
N ASP A 133 -32.20 11.14 7.67
CA ASP A 133 -32.98 11.94 8.60
C ASP A 133 -32.06 12.61 9.64
N LEU A 134 -31.03 11.91 10.10
CA LEU A 134 -30.02 12.47 10.98
C LEU A 134 -29.23 13.61 10.32
N VAL A 135 -28.88 13.45 9.04
CA VAL A 135 -28.19 14.47 8.25
C VAL A 135 -29.09 15.67 7.96
N ARG A 136 -30.37 15.44 7.58
CA ARG A 136 -31.38 16.50 7.37
C ARG A 136 -31.54 17.36 8.61
N ARG A 137 -31.62 16.76 9.81
CA ARG A 137 -31.73 17.49 11.08
C ARG A 137 -30.61 18.50 11.33
N LEU A 138 -29.39 18.23 10.86
CA LEU A 138 -28.29 19.19 10.90
C LEU A 138 -28.48 20.27 9.84
N MET A 139 -28.74 19.86 8.60
CA MET A 139 -28.85 20.73 7.44
C MET A 139 -29.96 21.77 7.55
N GLU A 140 -31.10 21.40 8.13
CA GLU A 140 -32.24 22.31 8.33
C GLU A 140 -31.97 23.40 9.38
N ARG A 141 -30.88 23.28 10.16
CA ARG A 141 -30.53 24.21 11.24
C ARG A 141 -29.49 25.24 10.87
N VAL A 142 -28.79 25.07 9.75
CA VAL A 142 -27.65 25.89 9.37
C VAL A 142 -27.71 26.27 7.89
N GLU A 143 -27.10 27.39 7.53
CA GLU A 143 -27.02 27.83 6.12
C GLU A 143 -25.81 27.21 5.38
N ARG A 144 -24.83 26.72 6.15
CA ARG A 144 -23.58 26.15 5.64
C ARG A 144 -23.25 24.86 6.39
N VAL A 145 -22.85 23.82 5.66
CA VAL A 145 -22.34 22.57 6.23
C VAL A 145 -20.98 22.26 5.65
N LEU A 146 -19.97 22.07 6.50
CA LEU A 146 -18.65 21.56 6.13
C LEU A 146 -18.60 20.05 6.31
N VAL A 147 -18.33 19.31 5.24
CA VAL A 147 -18.13 17.85 5.26
C VAL A 147 -16.64 17.56 5.36
N VAL A 148 -16.25 16.92 6.46
CA VAL A 148 -14.86 16.61 6.81
C VAL A 148 -14.67 15.10 6.68
N GLU A 149 -14.13 14.65 5.55
CA GLU A 149 -13.95 13.23 5.25
C GLU A 149 -12.61 12.92 4.58
N GLU A 150 -12.21 11.65 4.73
CA GLU A 150 -11.04 11.06 4.08
C GLU A 150 -11.54 10.01 3.08
N VAL A 151 -11.03 9.83 1.87
CA VAL A 151 -10.03 10.61 1.12
C VAL A 151 -10.78 11.36 0.01
N ASP A 152 -11.68 10.66 -0.67
CA ASP A 152 -12.62 11.22 -1.64
C ASP A 152 -13.89 11.80 -0.98
N PRO A 153 -14.54 12.79 -1.63
CA PRO A 153 -15.75 13.47 -1.14
C PRO A 153 -17.04 12.62 -1.28
N PHE A 154 -17.03 11.40 -0.75
CA PHE A 154 -18.17 10.47 -0.86
C PHE A 154 -19.40 10.97 -0.10
N VAL A 155 -19.26 11.31 1.18
CA VAL A 155 -20.36 11.82 2.00
C VAL A 155 -20.77 13.21 1.51
N GLU A 156 -19.82 14.06 1.12
CA GLU A 156 -20.09 15.39 0.57
C GLU A 156 -21.01 15.31 -0.66
N LEU A 157 -20.74 14.37 -1.59
CA LEU A 157 -21.60 14.13 -2.75
C LEU A 157 -23.02 13.71 -2.36
N HIS A 158 -23.18 12.82 -1.39
CA HIS A 158 -24.50 12.36 -0.94
C HIS A 158 -25.25 13.46 -0.17
N VAL A 159 -24.55 14.25 0.65
CA VAL A 159 -25.11 15.40 1.36
C VAL A 159 -25.55 16.47 0.37
N LYS A 160 -24.78 16.75 -0.69
CA LYS A 160 -25.20 17.67 -1.77
C LYS A 160 -26.48 17.18 -2.47
N ALA A 161 -26.56 15.89 -2.80
CA ALA A 161 -27.76 15.32 -3.40
C ALA A 161 -28.97 15.43 -2.47
N LEU A 162 -28.80 15.10 -1.19
CA LEU A 162 -29.85 15.22 -0.17
C LEU A 162 -30.27 16.69 0.06
N ALA A 163 -29.32 17.62 0.05
CA ALA A 163 -29.57 19.05 0.25
C ALA A 163 -30.41 19.66 -0.86
N ASN A 164 -30.25 19.19 -2.09
CA ASN A 164 -31.08 19.62 -3.20
C ASN A 164 -32.58 19.39 -2.95
N ASP A 165 -32.92 18.30 -2.27
CA ASP A 165 -34.32 17.94 -2.00
C ASP A 165 -34.82 18.48 -0.65
N ALA A 166 -33.97 18.45 0.40
CA ALA A 166 -34.39 18.73 1.77
C ALA A 166 -34.07 20.15 2.28
N SER A 167 -33.05 20.82 1.72
CA SER A 167 -32.69 22.19 2.14
C SER A 167 -32.15 22.99 0.96
N PRO A 168 -33.01 23.33 -0.02
CA PRO A 168 -32.59 24.11 -1.18
C PRO A 168 -31.98 25.45 -0.76
N GLY A 169 -30.71 25.68 -1.11
CA GLY A 169 -29.95 26.88 -0.73
C GLY A 169 -28.85 26.63 0.31
N LEU A 170 -28.84 25.46 0.96
CA LEU A 170 -27.73 25.06 1.84
C LEU A 170 -26.41 25.04 1.06
N LYS A 171 -25.38 25.72 1.59
CA LYS A 171 -24.03 25.64 1.04
C LYS A 171 -23.30 24.45 1.65
N VAL A 172 -23.12 23.40 0.86
CA VAL A 172 -22.29 22.24 1.25
C VAL A 172 -20.84 22.51 0.84
N LEU A 173 -19.98 22.56 1.85
CA LEU A 173 -18.56 22.84 1.79
C LEU A 173 -17.76 21.55 2.07
N GLY A 174 -16.53 21.46 1.59
CA GLY A 174 -15.67 20.30 1.77
C GLY A 174 -14.54 20.28 0.76
N ARG A 175 -14.17 19.08 0.30
CA ARG A 175 -13.10 18.89 -0.68
C ARG A 175 -13.54 19.35 -2.07
N MET A 176 -14.83 19.22 -2.43
CA MET A 176 -15.28 19.65 -3.76
C MET A 176 -15.35 21.17 -3.88
N SER A 177 -15.76 21.87 -2.82
CA SER A 177 -15.81 23.34 -2.80
C SER A 177 -14.44 24.01 -2.66
N GLY A 178 -13.43 23.28 -2.16
CA GLY A 178 -12.08 23.79 -1.93
C GLY A 178 -11.85 24.36 -0.52
N ASP A 179 -12.83 24.24 0.38
CA ASP A 179 -12.68 24.62 1.79
C ASP A 179 -11.80 23.63 2.57
N LEU A 180 -11.63 22.42 2.03
CA LEU A 180 -10.63 21.43 2.41
C LEU A 180 -9.85 20.99 1.15
N PRO A 181 -8.57 20.58 1.30
CA PRO A 181 -7.78 20.13 0.16
C PRO A 181 -8.39 18.87 -0.47
N ARG A 182 -8.24 18.70 -1.78
CA ARG A 182 -8.67 17.47 -2.47
C ARG A 182 -7.62 16.37 -2.33
N GLU A 183 -6.36 16.77 -2.25
CA GLU A 183 -5.21 15.91 -2.17
C GLU A 183 -4.83 15.64 -0.71
N GLY A 184 -4.20 14.50 -0.47
CA GLY A 184 -3.61 14.17 0.81
C GLY A 184 -4.61 13.96 1.95
N GLU A 185 -4.03 13.80 3.14
CA GLU A 185 -4.75 13.56 4.39
C GLU A 185 -5.07 14.87 5.10
N LEU A 186 -6.21 14.89 5.78
CA LEU A 186 -6.57 15.96 6.69
C LEU A 186 -5.66 15.92 7.92
N SER A 187 -5.35 17.11 8.42
CA SER A 187 -4.58 17.31 9.63
C SER A 187 -5.29 18.29 10.55
N PRO A 188 -4.98 18.31 11.86
CA PRO A 188 -5.55 19.27 12.79
C PRO A 188 -5.39 20.73 12.30
N MET A 189 -4.24 21.07 11.71
CA MET A 189 -3.95 22.42 11.19
C MET A 189 -4.83 22.79 9.99
N ILE A 190 -5.08 21.85 9.07
CA ILE A 190 -5.98 22.08 7.94
C ILE A 190 -7.39 22.42 8.45
N LEU A 191 -7.85 21.73 9.50
CA LEU A 191 -9.14 21.98 10.10
C LEU A 191 -9.19 23.30 10.88
N ASP A 192 -8.13 23.64 11.61
CA ASP A 192 -8.01 24.93 12.31
C ASP A 192 -8.13 26.10 11.33
N ASP A 193 -7.36 26.06 10.24
CA ASP A 193 -7.36 27.09 9.20
C ASP A 193 -8.72 27.20 8.51
N SER A 194 -9.34 26.07 8.16
CA SER A 194 -10.64 26.02 7.49
C SER A 194 -11.75 26.60 8.38
N LEU A 195 -11.84 26.16 9.64
CA LEU A 195 -12.86 26.66 10.57
C LEU A 195 -12.62 28.14 10.94
N GLY A 196 -11.37 28.55 11.14
CA GLY A 196 -11.03 29.95 11.41
C GLY A 196 -11.50 30.89 10.30
N LYS A 197 -11.21 30.52 9.04
CA LYS A 197 -11.69 31.27 7.85
C LYS A 197 -13.21 31.31 7.76
N LEU A 198 -13.89 30.19 7.98
CA LEU A 198 -15.35 30.09 7.81
C LEU A 198 -16.15 30.85 8.87
N LEU A 199 -15.58 31.02 10.07
CA LEU A 199 -16.22 31.64 11.24
C LEU A 199 -15.61 33.00 11.62
N ASN A 200 -14.71 33.53 10.80
CA ASN A 200 -13.99 34.80 11.01
C ASN A 200 -13.34 34.87 12.40
N VAL A 201 -12.75 33.77 12.85
CA VAL A 201 -11.91 33.74 14.04
C VAL A 201 -10.47 33.78 13.56
N GLU A 202 -9.62 34.56 14.24
CA GLU A 202 -8.18 34.50 14.03
C GLU A 202 -7.73 33.06 14.30
N GLY A 203 -7.60 32.28 13.23
CA GLY A 203 -6.95 30.98 13.28
C GLY A 203 -5.51 31.23 13.68
N GLY A 204 -5.01 30.47 14.65
CA GLY A 204 -3.59 30.55 15.02
C GLY A 204 -2.77 30.40 13.74
N GLU A 205 -1.98 31.43 13.41
CA GLU A 205 -1.13 31.46 12.21
C GLU A 205 -0.55 30.06 11.98
N ASN A 206 -0.76 29.49 10.81
CA ASN A 206 -0.26 28.17 10.48
C ASN A 206 1.28 28.23 10.39
N LYS A 207 1.93 28.18 11.55
CA LYS A 207 3.39 28.20 11.71
C LYS A 207 4.05 26.95 11.14
N ARG A 208 3.28 25.99 10.60
CA ARG A 208 3.88 24.76 10.07
C ARG A 208 4.77 25.05 8.88
N GLU A 209 4.34 25.89 7.95
CA GLU A 209 5.21 26.22 6.82
C GLU A 209 6.48 26.94 7.27
N ASP A 210 6.37 27.83 8.24
CA ASP A 210 7.53 28.53 8.80
C ASP A 210 8.46 27.56 9.54
N LEU A 211 7.91 26.66 10.36
CA LEU A 211 8.66 25.59 11.02
C LEU A 211 9.31 24.65 10.02
N GLU A 212 8.59 24.21 8.99
CA GLU A 212 9.11 23.34 7.92
C GLU A 212 10.24 24.03 7.15
N ARG A 213 10.15 25.34 6.91
CA ARG A 213 11.24 26.14 6.33
C ARG A 213 12.43 26.23 7.28
N GLU A 214 12.21 26.48 8.57
CA GLU A 214 13.27 26.59 9.60
C GLU A 214 14.07 25.29 9.76
N VAL A 215 13.39 24.13 9.67
CA VAL A 215 14.03 22.82 9.89
C VAL A 215 14.46 22.12 8.61
N LYS A 216 14.24 22.72 7.44
CA LYS A 216 14.47 22.09 6.13
C LYS A 216 15.89 21.53 5.98
N ASP A 217 16.88 22.27 6.46
CA ASP A 217 18.30 21.91 6.32
C ASP A 217 18.77 20.87 7.36
N VAL A 218 17.99 20.63 8.42
CA VAL A 218 18.30 19.61 9.45
C VAL A 218 17.41 18.37 9.34
N MET A 219 16.30 18.45 8.62
CA MET A 219 15.44 17.31 8.32
C MET A 219 15.90 16.59 7.05
N PHE A 220 15.97 15.27 7.13
CA PHE A 220 16.18 14.41 5.96
C PHE A 220 14.89 13.68 5.63
N ASP A 221 14.66 13.44 4.35
CA ASP A 221 13.53 12.63 3.91
C ASP A 221 13.70 11.19 4.42
N ARG A 222 12.71 10.72 5.18
CA ARG A 222 12.59 9.29 5.51
C ARG A 222 12.10 8.54 4.28
N MET A 223 13.02 8.28 3.35
CA MET A 223 12.74 7.45 2.19
C MET A 223 12.50 6.00 2.60
N LEU A 224 11.51 5.37 1.98
CA LEU A 224 11.32 3.93 2.06
C LEU A 224 12.52 3.24 1.40
N THR A 225 13.13 2.29 2.10
CA THR A 225 14.31 1.57 1.61
C THR A 225 14.21 0.08 1.88
N LEU A 226 14.91 -0.73 1.07
CA LEU A 226 15.02 -2.17 1.27
C LEU A 226 15.84 -2.48 2.53
N CYS A 227 15.39 -3.46 3.31
CA CYS A 227 16.07 -3.95 4.52
C CYS A 227 17.53 -4.36 4.26
N ALA A 228 18.34 -4.39 5.33
CA ALA A 228 19.69 -4.94 5.27
C ALA A 228 19.69 -6.39 4.75
N GLY A 229 20.54 -6.66 3.76
CA GLY A 229 20.64 -7.94 3.05
C GLY A 229 19.40 -8.36 2.26
N CYS A 230 18.48 -7.46 1.92
CA CYS A 230 17.37 -7.77 1.03
C CYS A 230 17.87 -8.32 -0.32
N PRO A 231 17.35 -9.46 -0.83
CA PRO A 231 17.77 -10.04 -2.10
C PRO A 231 17.50 -9.16 -3.31
N HIS A 232 16.40 -8.39 -3.27
CA HIS A 232 16.04 -7.49 -4.37
C HIS A 232 17.13 -6.46 -4.67
N ARG A 233 17.90 -6.04 -3.66
CA ARG A 233 19.03 -5.11 -3.83
C ARG A 233 20.14 -5.74 -4.68
N ALA A 234 20.42 -7.02 -4.48
CA ALA A 234 21.40 -7.77 -5.25
C ALA A 234 20.90 -8.02 -6.68
N SER A 235 19.62 -8.35 -6.84
CA SER A 235 18.97 -8.49 -8.15
C SER A 235 19.04 -7.21 -8.98
N ILE A 236 18.71 -6.05 -8.37
CA ILE A 236 18.74 -4.74 -9.05
C ILE A 236 20.17 -4.37 -9.44
N TYR A 237 21.13 -4.60 -8.54
CA TYR A 237 22.54 -4.35 -8.84
C TYR A 237 23.02 -5.16 -10.07
N ALA A 238 22.73 -6.46 -10.11
CA ALA A 238 23.08 -7.33 -11.23
C ALA A 238 22.35 -6.92 -12.53
N LEU A 239 21.06 -6.56 -12.44
CA LEU A 239 20.28 -6.12 -13.59
C LEU A 239 20.81 -4.81 -14.19
N LYS A 240 21.15 -3.81 -13.35
CA LYS A 240 21.78 -2.57 -13.81
C LYS A 240 23.08 -2.84 -14.57
N LYS A 241 23.93 -3.74 -14.05
CA LYS A 241 25.17 -4.13 -14.74
C LYS A 241 24.89 -4.80 -16.08
N ALA A 242 23.90 -5.69 -16.14
CA ALA A 242 23.52 -6.37 -17.38
C ALA A 242 22.99 -5.38 -18.43
N VAL A 243 22.08 -4.47 -18.05
CA VAL A 243 21.55 -3.43 -18.93
C VAL A 243 22.66 -2.50 -19.42
N GLN A 244 23.52 -2.02 -18.51
CA GLN A 244 24.65 -1.17 -18.87
C GLN A 244 25.61 -1.87 -19.86
N ALA A 245 25.83 -3.18 -19.71
CA ALA A 245 26.72 -3.95 -20.57
C ALA A 245 26.11 -4.27 -21.94
N VAL A 246 24.81 -4.58 -22.01
CA VAL A 246 24.14 -5.01 -23.26
C VAL A 246 23.60 -3.82 -24.05
N LYS A 247 23.05 -2.81 -23.36
CA LYS A 247 22.35 -1.67 -23.98
C LYS A 247 23.14 -0.36 -23.92
N GLY A 248 24.19 -0.28 -23.11
CA GLY A 248 25.09 0.87 -23.02
C GLY A 248 24.57 2.06 -22.21
N ASP A 249 23.27 2.12 -21.92
CA ASP A 249 22.64 3.14 -21.07
C ASP A 249 21.54 2.49 -20.23
N LEU A 250 21.46 2.83 -18.94
CA LEU A 250 20.38 2.37 -18.07
C LEU A 250 19.01 2.89 -18.50
N LYS A 251 18.96 4.06 -19.17
CA LYS A 251 17.73 4.71 -19.64
C LYS A 251 17.27 4.23 -21.02
N SER A 252 17.97 3.28 -21.63
CA SER A 252 17.55 2.71 -22.91
C SER A 252 16.40 1.71 -22.79
N VAL A 253 16.09 1.27 -21.58
CA VAL A 253 14.99 0.35 -21.25
C VAL A 253 14.09 1.02 -20.23
N VAL A 254 12.78 0.80 -20.35
CA VAL A 254 11.80 1.25 -19.34
C VAL A 254 11.49 0.09 -18.40
N VAL A 255 11.77 0.28 -17.12
CA VAL A 255 11.51 -0.72 -16.07
C VAL A 255 10.14 -0.44 -15.47
N ASN A 256 9.17 -1.29 -15.81
CA ASN A 256 7.81 -1.22 -15.30
C ASN A 256 7.69 -2.07 -14.03
N GLY A 257 7.52 -1.42 -12.87
CA GLY A 257 7.40 -2.08 -11.58
C GLY A 257 5.97 -2.36 -11.13
N ASP A 258 5.83 -3.38 -10.29
CA ASP A 258 4.60 -3.73 -9.58
C ASP A 258 4.67 -3.43 -8.08
N ILE A 259 3.50 -3.33 -7.42
CA ILE A 259 3.44 -3.07 -5.97
C ILE A 259 4.09 -4.21 -5.17
N GLY A 260 5.14 -3.87 -4.40
CA GLY A 260 5.83 -4.78 -3.49
C GLY A 260 7.17 -4.22 -2.99
N CYS A 261 7.88 -4.94 -2.12
CA CYS A 261 9.19 -4.49 -1.63
C CYS A 261 10.18 -4.20 -2.76
N TYR A 262 10.16 -5.02 -3.80
CA TYR A 262 11.02 -4.88 -4.98
C TYR A 262 10.76 -3.57 -5.74
N GLY A 263 9.57 -2.97 -5.58
CA GLY A 263 9.19 -1.66 -6.11
C GLY A 263 9.79 -0.46 -5.34
N LEU A 264 10.58 -0.72 -4.29
CA LEU A 264 11.41 0.31 -3.66
C LEU A 264 12.70 0.58 -4.46
N ALA A 265 12.86 -0.07 -5.62
CA ALA A 265 13.98 0.12 -6.53
C ALA A 265 14.02 1.53 -7.15
N HIS A 266 12.88 2.23 -7.20
CA HIS A 266 12.81 3.62 -7.66
C HIS A 266 13.60 4.59 -6.74
N ALA A 267 13.76 4.26 -5.45
CA ALA A 267 14.42 5.13 -4.49
C ALA A 267 15.97 5.06 -4.62
N PRO A 268 16.68 6.17 -4.33
CA PRO A 268 18.13 6.15 -4.24
C PRO A 268 18.64 5.12 -3.21
N PRO A 269 19.81 4.49 -3.45
CA PRO A 269 20.71 4.70 -4.59
C PRO A 269 20.42 3.80 -5.81
N MET A 270 19.37 2.98 -5.74
CA MET A 270 19.04 2.05 -6.83
C MET A 270 18.52 2.81 -8.04
N SER A 271 17.51 3.67 -7.85
CA SER A 271 16.90 4.54 -8.87
C SER A 271 16.73 3.84 -10.22
N PHE A 272 16.15 2.65 -10.19
CA PHE A 272 16.08 1.74 -11.35
C PHE A 272 14.72 1.06 -11.44
N GLU A 273 13.70 1.90 -11.57
CA GLU A 273 12.29 1.58 -11.79
C GLU A 273 11.60 2.87 -12.23
N ASP A 274 10.90 2.84 -13.37
CA ASP A 274 10.41 4.04 -14.05
C ASP A 274 8.90 4.24 -13.88
N THR A 275 8.16 3.14 -13.69
CA THR A 275 6.70 3.18 -13.49
C THR A 275 6.28 2.27 -12.34
N TYR A 276 5.21 2.67 -11.65
CA TYR A 276 4.67 1.97 -10.49
C TYR A 276 3.17 2.25 -10.36
N PHE A 277 2.30 1.34 -10.83
CA PHE A 277 0.85 1.57 -10.93
C PHE A 277 0.03 0.79 -9.91
N CYS A 278 -0.17 -0.51 -10.14
CA CYS A 278 -0.93 -1.39 -9.27
C CYS A 278 -0.37 -2.82 -9.36
N MET A 279 -0.83 -3.74 -8.50
CA MET A 279 -0.37 -5.13 -8.54
C MET A 279 -0.79 -5.82 -9.85
N GLY A 280 0.19 -6.28 -10.62
CA GLY A 280 0.01 -7.02 -11.87
C GLY A 280 0.01 -6.15 -13.13
N ALA A 281 0.33 -4.87 -13.03
CA ALA A 281 0.35 -3.94 -14.15
C ALA A 281 1.61 -4.09 -15.03
N SER A 282 2.76 -4.42 -14.44
CA SER A 282 4.08 -4.35 -15.10
C SER A 282 4.12 -5.05 -16.47
N ILE A 283 3.62 -6.28 -16.54
CA ILE A 283 3.62 -7.11 -17.75
C ILE A 283 2.66 -6.56 -18.82
N GLY A 284 1.48 -6.08 -18.42
CA GLY A 284 0.52 -5.49 -19.35
C GLY A 284 1.00 -4.17 -19.94
N VAL A 285 1.56 -3.30 -19.09
CA VAL A 285 2.15 -2.02 -19.51
C VAL A 285 3.33 -2.24 -20.45
N SER A 286 4.22 -3.18 -20.12
CA SER A 286 5.37 -3.53 -20.96
C SER A 286 4.94 -4.00 -22.36
N GLN A 287 3.88 -4.81 -22.46
CA GLN A 287 3.33 -5.19 -23.76
C GLN A 287 2.85 -3.99 -24.58
N GLY A 288 2.12 -3.05 -23.95
CA GLY A 288 1.64 -1.85 -24.63
C GLY A 288 2.78 -0.97 -25.14
N MET A 289 3.81 -0.78 -24.32
CA MET A 289 5.02 -0.05 -24.69
C MET A 289 5.82 -0.74 -25.80
N ALA A 290 5.96 -2.06 -25.75
CA ALA A 290 6.63 -2.84 -26.79
C ALA A 290 5.93 -2.72 -28.15
N LYS A 291 4.60 -2.59 -28.19
CA LYS A 291 3.85 -2.37 -29.45
C LYS A 291 4.20 -1.04 -30.15
N VAL A 292 4.70 -0.06 -29.42
CA VAL A 292 5.16 1.23 -29.98
C VAL A 292 6.68 1.33 -30.06
N GLY A 293 7.41 0.22 -29.90
CA GLY A 293 8.85 0.13 -30.09
C GLY A 293 9.71 0.54 -28.90
N VAL A 294 9.13 0.60 -27.69
CA VAL A 294 9.88 0.86 -26.45
C VAL A 294 10.36 -0.46 -25.86
N ASP A 295 11.66 -0.56 -25.59
CA ASP A 295 12.26 -1.72 -24.90
C ASP A 295 11.91 -1.67 -23.40
N THR A 296 11.51 -2.82 -22.85
CA THR A 296 10.92 -2.86 -21.50
C THR A 296 11.38 -4.05 -20.67
N ILE A 297 11.37 -3.84 -19.36
CA ILE A 297 11.53 -4.88 -18.36
C ILE A 297 10.33 -4.80 -17.41
N SER A 298 9.59 -5.90 -17.30
CA SER A 298 8.55 -6.06 -16.27
C SER A 298 9.19 -6.55 -14.98
N TRP A 299 9.04 -5.80 -13.90
CA TRP A 299 9.62 -6.10 -12.59
C TRP A 299 8.51 -6.44 -11.59
N ILE A 300 8.33 -7.73 -11.31
CA ILE A 300 7.18 -8.27 -10.58
C ILE A 300 7.62 -9.21 -9.47
N GLY A 301 6.97 -9.21 -8.31
CA GLY A 301 7.26 -10.16 -7.22
C GLY A 301 6.45 -11.46 -7.33
N ASP A 302 6.87 -12.51 -6.63
CA ASP A 302 6.18 -13.81 -6.58
C ASP A 302 4.69 -13.68 -6.21
N GLY A 303 4.38 -12.99 -5.12
CA GLY A 303 3.00 -12.77 -4.67
C GLY A 303 2.14 -12.07 -5.72
N THR A 304 2.70 -11.05 -6.38
CA THR A 304 2.01 -10.28 -7.44
C THR A 304 1.85 -11.11 -8.71
N PHE A 305 2.85 -11.92 -9.07
CA PHE A 305 2.79 -12.84 -10.20
C PHE A 305 1.60 -13.79 -10.07
N PHE A 306 1.45 -14.45 -8.92
CA PHE A 306 0.31 -15.34 -8.66
C PHE A 306 -1.02 -14.58 -8.57
N HIS A 307 -1.03 -13.34 -8.09
CA HIS A 307 -2.24 -12.55 -7.94
C HIS A 307 -2.83 -12.10 -9.29
N ALA A 308 -1.98 -11.56 -10.17
CA ALA A 308 -2.42 -10.89 -11.40
C ALA A 308 -1.42 -10.94 -12.57
N GLY A 309 -0.19 -11.44 -12.37
CA GLY A 309 0.81 -11.52 -13.45
C GLY A 309 0.57 -12.64 -14.46
N ILE A 310 0.03 -13.79 -14.03
CA ILE A 310 -0.16 -14.97 -14.90
C ILE A 310 -1.01 -14.67 -16.15
N PRO A 311 -2.20 -14.04 -16.07
CA PRO A 311 -2.99 -13.75 -17.26
C PRO A 311 -2.26 -12.82 -18.25
N ALA A 312 -1.54 -11.82 -17.74
CA ALA A 312 -0.79 -10.89 -18.57
C ALA A 312 0.41 -11.57 -19.26
N MET A 313 1.10 -12.48 -18.57
CA MET A 313 2.18 -13.30 -19.15
C MET A 313 1.67 -14.21 -20.26
N ILE A 314 0.55 -14.91 -20.05
CA ILE A 314 -0.07 -15.74 -21.10
C ILE A 314 -0.42 -14.89 -22.32
N ASN A 315 -0.97 -13.68 -22.10
CA ASN A 315 -1.25 -12.76 -23.20
C ASN A 315 0.03 -12.35 -23.94
N ALA A 316 1.13 -12.10 -23.23
CA ALA A 316 2.42 -11.75 -23.84
C ALA A 316 2.93 -12.87 -24.74
N VAL A 317 2.88 -14.13 -24.27
CA VAL A 317 3.31 -15.30 -25.03
C VAL A 317 2.46 -15.48 -26.29
N VAL A 318 1.13 -15.47 -26.15
CA VAL A 318 0.20 -15.64 -27.30
C VAL A 318 0.42 -14.56 -28.37
N ASN A 319 0.80 -13.36 -27.96
CA ASN A 319 1.03 -12.23 -28.87
C ASN A 319 2.50 -12.07 -29.31
N ASN A 320 3.38 -13.00 -28.94
CA ASN A 320 4.82 -12.92 -29.15
C ASN A 320 5.39 -11.53 -28.81
N ALA A 321 5.01 -10.99 -27.65
CA ALA A 321 5.42 -9.66 -27.24
C ALA A 321 6.93 -9.66 -26.90
N PRO A 322 7.74 -8.76 -27.48
CA PRO A 322 9.18 -8.71 -27.23
C PRO A 322 9.44 -7.99 -25.91
N ILE A 323 9.22 -8.68 -24.79
CA ILE A 323 9.35 -8.12 -23.44
C ILE A 323 10.18 -9.03 -22.55
N ASN A 324 10.90 -8.41 -21.61
CA ASN A 324 11.65 -9.12 -20.58
C ASN A 324 10.84 -9.12 -19.27
N ILE A 325 10.73 -10.27 -18.61
CA ILE A 325 10.00 -10.42 -17.35
C ILE A 325 10.97 -10.86 -16.26
N VAL A 326 11.12 -10.08 -15.20
CA VAL A 326 11.88 -10.47 -14.03
C VAL A 326 10.95 -10.71 -12.86
N VAL A 327 10.97 -11.94 -12.35
CA VAL A 327 10.20 -12.31 -11.15
C VAL A 327 11.10 -12.32 -9.92
N ALA A 328 10.87 -11.36 -9.03
CA ALA A 328 11.54 -11.20 -7.76
C ALA A 328 10.92 -12.12 -6.68
N ASP A 329 11.32 -13.38 -6.70
CA ASP A 329 10.79 -14.42 -5.81
C ASP A 329 11.53 -14.46 -4.47
N ASN A 330 10.89 -13.91 -3.45
CA ASN A 330 11.39 -13.96 -2.08
C ASN A 330 10.61 -14.92 -1.16
N GLY A 331 9.70 -15.71 -1.74
CA GLY A 331 8.86 -16.71 -1.08
C GLY A 331 7.85 -16.17 -0.06
N ILE A 332 7.62 -14.85 0.01
CA ILE A 332 6.75 -14.24 1.03
C ILE A 332 6.26 -12.83 0.65
N ILE A 333 4.98 -12.53 0.92
CA ILE A 333 4.43 -11.17 0.73
C ILE A 333 4.87 -10.28 1.91
N ALA A 334 6.14 -9.86 1.90
CA ALA A 334 6.79 -9.24 3.06
C ALA A 334 6.16 -7.88 3.46
N MET A 335 5.99 -6.97 2.49
CA MET A 335 5.59 -5.57 2.74
C MET A 335 4.26 -5.45 3.48
N THR A 336 3.31 -6.35 3.20
CA THR A 336 1.95 -6.31 3.74
C THR A 336 1.77 -7.11 5.02
N GLY A 337 2.84 -7.64 5.60
CA GLY A 337 2.78 -8.39 6.86
C GLY A 337 3.15 -9.88 6.75
N PHE A 338 4.04 -10.24 5.82
CA PHE A 338 4.65 -11.57 5.72
C PHE A 338 3.64 -12.70 5.45
N GLN A 339 2.66 -12.45 4.59
CA GLN A 339 1.73 -13.50 4.17
C GLN A 339 2.43 -14.56 3.31
N PRO A 340 2.09 -15.85 3.44
CA PRO A 340 2.64 -16.89 2.58
C PRO A 340 2.21 -16.68 1.13
N THR A 341 3.11 -16.95 0.18
CA THR A 341 2.78 -17.04 -1.25
C THR A 341 2.43 -18.49 -1.63
N PRO A 342 1.77 -18.74 -2.77
CA PRO A 342 1.56 -20.10 -3.28
C PRO A 342 2.85 -20.93 -3.40
N GLN A 343 4.01 -20.29 -3.50
CA GLN A 343 5.32 -20.93 -3.54
C GLN A 343 5.87 -21.33 -2.16
N SER A 344 5.38 -20.71 -1.08
CA SER A 344 5.84 -20.95 0.29
C SER A 344 5.49 -22.35 0.83
N GLY A 345 4.47 -23.01 0.26
CA GLY A 345 3.97 -24.30 0.74
C GLY A 345 3.25 -24.21 2.08
N LYS A 346 2.73 -23.03 2.43
CA LYS A 346 1.95 -22.79 3.66
C LYS A 346 0.61 -22.13 3.31
N THR A 347 -0.43 -22.53 4.01
CA THR A 347 -1.72 -21.82 4.02
C THR A 347 -1.60 -20.51 4.80
N ALA A 348 -2.56 -19.59 4.61
CA ALA A 348 -2.63 -18.36 5.39
C ALA A 348 -2.71 -18.57 6.91
N MET A 349 -3.13 -19.77 7.36
CA MET A 349 -3.20 -20.16 8.77
C MET A 349 -1.94 -20.90 9.27
N GLY A 350 -0.89 -20.98 8.46
CA GLY A 350 0.39 -21.61 8.81
C GLY A 350 0.43 -23.13 8.63
N GLY A 351 -0.67 -23.78 8.26
CA GLY A 351 -0.71 -25.20 7.93
C GLY A 351 0.01 -25.52 6.60
N PRO A 352 0.44 -26.77 6.37
CA PRO A 352 1.10 -27.17 5.12
C PRO A 352 0.17 -27.01 3.91
N ALA A 353 0.74 -26.63 2.77
CA ALA A 353 0.04 -26.50 1.50
C ALA A 353 0.91 -27.01 0.34
N LYS A 354 0.28 -27.33 -0.79
CA LYS A 354 1.02 -27.66 -2.02
C LYS A 354 1.75 -26.41 -2.52
N LYS A 355 3.04 -26.56 -2.84
CA LYS A 355 3.81 -25.52 -3.53
C LYS A 355 3.39 -25.45 -4.98
N ILE A 356 3.17 -24.24 -5.47
CA ILE A 356 2.99 -23.95 -6.89
C ILE A 356 4.25 -23.25 -7.36
N SER A 357 4.87 -23.81 -8.39
CA SER A 357 6.09 -23.29 -9.00
C SER A 357 5.75 -22.22 -10.04
N ILE A 358 6.52 -21.13 -10.05
CA ILE A 358 6.42 -20.07 -11.06
C ILE A 358 6.99 -20.57 -12.39
N GLU A 359 8.10 -21.30 -12.35
CA GLU A 359 8.75 -21.89 -13.52
C GLU A 359 7.84 -22.89 -14.24
N ASP A 360 7.16 -23.78 -13.51
CA ASP A 360 6.21 -24.73 -14.10
C ASP A 360 5.05 -24.00 -14.82
N ILE A 361 4.55 -22.90 -14.24
CA ILE A 361 3.51 -22.08 -14.87
C ILE A 361 4.03 -21.39 -16.12
N ALA A 362 5.22 -20.78 -16.06
CA ALA A 362 5.82 -20.08 -17.19
C ALA A 362 6.09 -21.05 -18.35
N THR A 363 6.65 -22.23 -18.07
CA THR A 363 6.85 -23.28 -19.07
C THR A 363 5.53 -23.77 -19.65
N ALA A 364 4.51 -24.03 -18.82
CA ALA A 364 3.19 -24.45 -19.31
C ALA A 364 2.48 -23.36 -20.13
N ALA A 365 2.78 -22.08 -19.86
CA ALA A 365 2.26 -20.95 -20.61
C ALA A 365 2.99 -20.70 -21.94
N GLY A 366 4.12 -21.37 -22.19
CA GLY A 366 4.89 -21.25 -23.44
C GLY A 366 5.99 -20.19 -23.41
N VAL A 367 6.56 -19.87 -22.25
CA VAL A 367 7.75 -19.00 -22.18
C VAL A 367 9.00 -19.80 -22.60
N ASP A 368 9.61 -19.42 -23.72
CA ASP A 368 10.74 -20.16 -24.31
C ASP A 368 12.07 -19.91 -23.60
N PHE A 369 12.37 -18.65 -23.24
CA PHE A 369 13.54 -18.31 -22.44
C PHE A 369 13.14 -18.19 -20.96
N LEU A 370 13.61 -19.13 -20.14
CA LEU A 370 13.35 -19.15 -18.70
C LEU A 370 14.60 -19.58 -17.93
N GLU A 371 15.08 -18.72 -17.03
CA GLU A 371 16.15 -19.06 -16.09
C GLU A 371 15.77 -18.76 -14.64
N VAL A 372 16.32 -19.53 -13.70
CA VAL A 372 16.17 -19.32 -12.26
C VAL A 372 17.55 -19.16 -11.65
N VAL A 373 17.79 -18.05 -10.95
CA VAL A 373 19.08 -17.72 -10.33
C VAL A 373 18.92 -17.24 -8.90
N ASP A 374 19.95 -17.44 -8.09
CA ASP A 374 20.03 -16.85 -6.76
C ASP A 374 20.72 -15.48 -6.85
N PRO A 375 20.03 -14.36 -6.53
CA PRO A 375 20.60 -13.02 -6.67
C PRO A 375 21.80 -12.75 -5.75
N PHE A 376 22.10 -13.61 -4.77
CA PHE A 376 23.35 -13.47 -4.01
C PHE A 376 24.57 -14.03 -4.76
N ASP A 377 24.39 -14.72 -5.88
CA ASP A 377 25.47 -14.97 -6.86
C ASP A 377 25.38 -13.89 -7.94
N LEU A 378 26.09 -12.78 -7.74
CA LEU A 378 25.98 -11.61 -8.61
C LEU A 378 26.47 -11.88 -10.03
N ASP A 379 27.49 -12.72 -10.20
CA ASP A 379 28.05 -13.06 -11.52
C ASP A 379 27.08 -13.94 -12.32
N ALA A 380 26.54 -15.01 -11.70
CA ALA A 380 25.55 -15.85 -12.35
C ALA A 380 24.29 -15.06 -12.71
N THR A 381 23.84 -14.19 -11.80
CA THR A 381 22.64 -13.36 -11.99
C THR A 381 22.84 -12.33 -13.10
N GLU A 382 23.99 -11.64 -13.15
CA GLU A 382 24.32 -10.72 -14.24
C GLU A 382 24.35 -11.44 -15.59
N LYS A 383 24.94 -12.63 -15.66
CA LYS A 383 25.01 -13.43 -16.90
C LYS A 383 23.62 -13.88 -17.37
N ALA A 384 22.74 -14.29 -16.46
CA ALA A 384 21.36 -14.65 -16.79
C ALA A 384 20.59 -13.45 -17.36
N PHE A 385 20.71 -12.27 -16.73
CA PHE A 385 20.08 -11.07 -17.25
C PHE A 385 20.62 -10.62 -18.61
N LYS A 386 21.93 -10.79 -18.88
CA LYS A 386 22.48 -10.51 -20.21
C LYS A 386 21.82 -11.36 -21.29
N ARG A 387 21.74 -12.69 -21.06
CA ARG A 387 21.07 -13.62 -21.99
C ARG A 387 19.58 -13.30 -22.15
N MET A 388 18.90 -12.91 -21.07
CA MET A 388 17.50 -12.47 -21.12
C MET A 388 17.31 -11.26 -22.03
N LEU A 389 18.16 -10.23 -21.89
CA LEU A 389 18.09 -8.98 -22.66
C LEU A 389 18.42 -9.16 -24.15
N GLU A 390 19.10 -10.26 -24.50
CA GLU A 390 19.47 -10.64 -25.87
C GLU A 390 18.48 -11.64 -26.50
N ALA A 391 17.57 -12.22 -25.70
CA ALA A 391 16.59 -13.19 -26.17
C ALA A 391 15.48 -12.53 -27.01
N GLU A 392 14.95 -13.29 -27.96
CA GLU A 392 13.80 -12.88 -28.77
C GLU A 392 12.47 -13.28 -28.12
N GLY A 393 11.42 -12.51 -28.37
CA GLY A 393 10.08 -12.79 -27.85
C GLY A 393 9.96 -12.52 -26.34
N VAL A 394 9.20 -13.36 -25.64
CA VAL A 394 9.05 -13.26 -24.18
C VAL A 394 10.20 -13.97 -23.50
N SER A 395 11.00 -13.23 -22.75
CA SER A 395 12.09 -13.77 -21.94
C SER A 395 11.80 -13.59 -20.46
N MET A 396 12.18 -14.57 -19.63
CA MET A 396 11.90 -14.52 -18.20
C MET A 396 13.08 -14.99 -17.34
N VAL A 397 13.39 -14.22 -16.30
CA VAL A 397 14.35 -14.61 -15.25
C VAL A 397 13.67 -14.54 -13.89
N ILE A 398 13.72 -15.64 -13.14
CA ILE A 398 13.26 -15.70 -11.76
C ILE A 398 14.48 -15.55 -10.85
N VAL A 399 14.55 -14.44 -10.11
CA VAL A 399 15.57 -14.23 -9.07
C VAL A 399 15.03 -14.70 -7.73
N ARG A 400 15.47 -15.88 -7.27
CA ARG A 400 14.89 -16.60 -6.13
C ARG A 400 15.81 -16.57 -4.91
N ARG A 401 15.39 -15.88 -3.86
CA ARG A 401 16.05 -15.89 -2.54
C ARG A 401 15.10 -15.44 -1.44
N LEU A 402 14.99 -16.22 -0.37
CA LEU A 402 14.10 -15.91 0.75
C LEU A 402 14.31 -14.49 1.29
N CYS A 403 13.22 -13.79 1.59
CA CYS A 403 13.26 -12.48 2.24
C CYS A 403 14.20 -12.48 3.46
N ALA A 404 15.14 -11.53 3.52
CA ALA A 404 16.14 -11.46 4.59
C ALA A 404 15.53 -11.46 6.00
N MET A 405 14.41 -10.75 6.20
CA MET A 405 13.74 -10.69 7.49
C MET A 405 13.11 -12.04 7.87
N GLU A 406 12.61 -12.80 6.89
CA GLU A 406 12.08 -14.14 7.13
C GLU A 406 13.21 -15.16 7.36
N ALA A 407 14.33 -15.04 6.63
CA ALA A 407 15.52 -15.83 6.87
C ALA A 407 16.08 -15.63 8.28
N LEU A 408 16.15 -14.38 8.76
CA LEU A 408 16.55 -14.07 10.13
C LEU A 408 15.59 -14.65 11.17
N ARG A 409 14.27 -14.63 10.92
CA ARG A 409 13.28 -15.26 11.81
C ARG A 409 13.50 -16.76 11.92
N ASN A 410 13.75 -17.43 10.79
CA ASN A 410 14.03 -18.87 10.74
C ASN A 410 15.34 -19.25 11.43
N MET A 411 16.29 -18.32 11.55
CA MET A 411 17.58 -18.54 12.20
C MET A 411 17.50 -18.47 13.74
N ARG A 412 16.47 -17.84 14.30
CA ARG A 412 16.36 -17.62 15.76
C ARG A 412 16.40 -18.94 16.55
N PRO A 413 17.13 -18.99 17.68
CA PRO A 413 17.75 -17.86 18.40
C PRO A 413 19.14 -17.45 17.89
N ASN A 414 19.70 -18.15 16.89
CA ASN A 414 21.02 -17.83 16.34
C ASN A 414 20.98 -16.49 15.58
N LYS A 415 22.15 -15.87 15.45
CA LYS A 415 22.35 -14.65 14.67
C LYS A 415 23.36 -14.91 13.54
N PRO A 416 23.21 -14.22 12.40
CA PRO A 416 24.22 -14.32 11.35
C PRO A 416 25.52 -13.67 11.84
N VAL A 417 26.64 -14.20 11.38
CA VAL A 417 27.94 -13.57 11.54
C VAL A 417 27.97 -12.34 10.62
N PRO A 418 28.20 -11.12 11.15
CA PRO A 418 28.21 -9.92 10.34
C PRO A 418 29.49 -9.86 9.48
N TYR A 419 29.50 -8.89 8.57
CA TYR A 419 30.70 -8.51 7.83
C TYR A 419 31.25 -7.22 8.43
N VAL A 420 32.56 -7.05 8.32
CA VAL A 420 33.32 -5.88 8.77
C VAL A 420 34.10 -5.28 7.59
N VAL A 421 34.49 -4.02 7.72
CA VAL A 421 35.35 -3.35 6.74
C VAL A 421 36.77 -3.33 7.28
N ASP A 422 37.71 -3.89 6.52
CA ASP A 422 39.14 -3.66 6.72
C ASP A 422 39.44 -2.21 6.29
N GLU A 423 39.77 -1.39 7.29
CA GLU A 423 40.02 0.03 7.06
C GLU A 423 41.28 0.26 6.22
N ASP A 424 42.32 -0.57 6.33
CA ASP A 424 43.58 -0.38 5.62
C ASP A 424 43.43 -0.71 4.13
N ALA A 425 42.61 -1.70 3.79
CA ALA A 425 42.25 -2.03 2.41
C ALA A 425 41.18 -1.08 1.82
N CYS A 426 40.41 -0.38 2.65
CA CYS A 426 39.33 0.48 2.20
C CYS A 426 39.81 1.83 1.64
N VAL A 427 39.74 1.98 0.32
CA VAL A 427 40.13 3.22 -0.38
C VAL A 427 39.04 4.30 -0.43
N GLY A 428 37.90 4.11 0.25
CA GLY A 428 36.85 5.14 0.31
C GLY A 428 36.11 5.42 -1.01
N CYS A 429 36.09 4.49 -1.97
CA CYS A 429 35.49 4.69 -3.31
C CYS A 429 33.95 4.81 -3.33
N LYS A 430 33.27 4.52 -2.21
CA LYS A 430 31.80 4.57 -2.03
C LYS A 430 30.97 3.67 -2.96
N LEU A 431 31.56 2.74 -3.72
CA LEU A 431 30.78 1.84 -4.60
C LEU A 431 29.75 0.99 -3.84
N CYS A 432 30.13 0.45 -2.67
CA CYS A 432 29.21 -0.33 -1.84
C CYS A 432 28.02 0.51 -1.32
N LEU A 433 28.23 1.81 -1.07
CA LEU A 433 27.18 2.74 -0.63
C LEU A 433 26.31 3.20 -1.80
N ASN A 434 26.93 3.61 -2.92
CA ASN A 434 26.24 4.29 -4.02
C ASN A 434 25.68 3.34 -5.08
N GLN A 435 26.11 2.09 -5.14
CA GLN A 435 25.60 1.12 -6.12
C GLN A 435 24.75 0.03 -5.46
N LEU A 436 25.18 -0.47 -4.29
CA LEU A 436 24.42 -1.45 -3.54
C LEU A 436 23.48 -0.76 -2.54
N GLY A 437 24.01 0.06 -1.62
CA GLY A 437 23.21 0.88 -0.69
C GLY A 437 22.56 0.14 0.46
N CYS A 438 23.19 -0.93 0.98
CA CYS A 438 22.66 -1.66 2.13
C CYS A 438 22.53 -0.72 3.36
N PRO A 439 21.40 -0.67 4.09
CA PRO A 439 21.24 0.17 5.27
C PRO A 439 22.22 -0.12 6.42
N SER A 440 22.88 -1.29 6.41
CA SER A 440 23.94 -1.59 7.37
C SER A 440 25.29 -0.95 7.01
N LEU A 441 25.46 -0.39 5.81
CA LEU A 441 26.68 0.31 5.43
C LEU A 441 26.59 1.77 5.86
N ILE A 442 27.60 2.23 6.60
CA ILE A 442 27.71 3.59 7.11
C ILE A 442 28.93 4.25 6.47
N TRP A 443 28.85 5.57 6.29
CA TRP A 443 29.98 6.39 5.86
C TRP A 443 30.54 7.17 7.04
N SER A 444 31.84 7.01 7.32
CA SER A 444 32.56 7.87 8.27
C SER A 444 33.06 9.11 7.52
N GLU A 445 32.55 10.30 7.89
CA GLU A 445 33.05 11.56 7.33
C GLU A 445 34.46 11.90 7.81
N THR A 446 34.83 11.47 9.02
CA THR A 446 36.16 11.69 9.60
C THR A 446 37.22 10.84 8.91
N ASP A 447 36.98 9.53 8.82
CA ASP A 447 37.97 8.59 8.30
C ASP A 447 37.90 8.47 6.77
N ARG A 448 36.84 9.00 6.17
CA ARG A 448 36.52 8.88 4.75
C ARG A 448 36.50 7.43 4.27
N LYS A 449 36.00 6.53 5.14
CA LYS A 449 35.90 5.09 4.91
C LYS A 449 34.48 4.62 5.15
N ALA A 450 34.14 3.49 4.53
CA ALA A 450 32.91 2.77 4.83
C ALA A 450 33.07 1.94 6.11
N SER A 451 32.00 1.77 6.87
CA SER A 451 31.90 0.84 7.99
C SER A 451 30.58 0.05 7.91
N ILE A 452 30.44 -1.01 8.70
CA ILE A 452 29.22 -1.83 8.76
C ILE A 452 28.67 -1.84 10.18
N ASP A 453 27.39 -1.50 10.32
CA ASP A 453 26.64 -1.69 11.56
C ASP A 453 26.33 -3.18 11.76
N ALA A 454 27.06 -3.81 12.68
CA ALA A 454 26.89 -5.22 13.03
C ALA A 454 25.50 -5.54 13.61
N THR A 455 24.78 -4.57 14.17
CA THR A 455 23.44 -4.78 14.72
C THR A 455 22.36 -4.90 13.64
N LEU A 456 22.60 -4.30 12.48
CA LEU A 456 21.71 -4.35 11.31
C LEU A 456 22.14 -5.40 10.28
N CYS A 457 23.44 -5.72 10.24
CA CYS A 457 24.00 -6.64 9.25
C CYS A 457 23.37 -8.03 9.33
N THR A 458 22.99 -8.59 8.19
CA THR A 458 22.33 -9.90 8.10
C THR A 458 23.27 -11.01 7.61
N GLY A 459 24.56 -10.71 7.43
CA GLY A 459 25.58 -11.67 7.02
C GLY A 459 25.43 -12.19 5.58
N CYS A 460 24.77 -11.44 4.69
CA CYS A 460 24.47 -11.92 3.33
C CYS A 460 25.67 -11.97 2.37
N GLY A 461 26.75 -11.24 2.66
CA GLY A 461 27.98 -11.22 1.85
C GLY A 461 27.92 -10.52 0.49
N VAL A 462 26.76 -9.97 0.10
CA VAL A 462 26.62 -9.28 -1.21
C VAL A 462 27.55 -8.06 -1.31
N CYS A 463 27.72 -7.29 -0.24
CA CYS A 463 28.62 -6.14 -0.23
C CYS A 463 30.10 -6.53 -0.45
N ALA A 464 30.52 -7.71 0.01
CA ALA A 464 31.87 -8.22 -0.23
C ALA A 464 32.14 -8.48 -1.72
N GLN A 465 31.15 -9.01 -2.43
CA GLN A 465 31.24 -9.22 -3.89
C GLN A 465 31.28 -7.90 -4.68
N VAL A 466 30.74 -6.81 -4.12
CA VAL A 466 30.74 -5.48 -4.75
C VAL A 466 32.05 -4.73 -4.49
N CYS A 467 32.80 -5.07 -3.45
CA CYS A 467 34.02 -4.36 -3.09
C CYS A 467 35.20 -4.75 -3.99
N PRO A 468 35.71 -3.85 -4.85
CA PRO A 468 36.81 -4.20 -5.76
C PRO A 468 38.15 -4.40 -5.05
N GLN A 469 38.28 -3.89 -3.82
CA GLN A 469 39.50 -4.03 -3.01
C GLN A 469 39.50 -5.27 -2.12
N GLY A 470 38.39 -6.02 -2.06
CA GLY A 470 38.24 -7.11 -1.10
C GLY A 470 38.23 -6.65 0.36
N ALA A 471 38.01 -5.36 0.62
CA ALA A 471 38.08 -4.76 1.96
C ALA A 471 36.88 -5.09 2.87
N ILE A 472 35.90 -5.87 2.40
CA ILE A 472 34.73 -6.26 3.19
C ILE A 472 34.83 -7.75 3.48
N LEU A 473 35.06 -8.07 4.75
CA LEU A 473 35.41 -9.41 5.21
C LEU A 473 34.32 -9.92 6.14
N LYS A 474 34.15 -11.24 6.20
CA LYS A 474 33.27 -11.84 7.20
C LYS A 474 33.99 -11.75 8.55
N GLU A 475 33.28 -11.35 9.61
CA GLU A 475 33.87 -11.30 10.94
C GLU A 475 34.31 -12.72 11.36
N ASP A 476 35.53 -12.82 11.89
CA ASP A 476 36.01 -14.08 12.45
C ASP A 476 35.13 -14.44 13.67
N SER A 477 34.57 -15.66 13.66
CA SER A 477 33.55 -16.11 14.62
C SER A 477 34.11 -16.49 15.98
#